data_AF-A0A7J8V3H0-F1
#
_entry.id   AF-A0A7J8V3H0-F1
#
_cell.length_a   1.000
_cell.length_b   1.000
_cell.length_c   1.000
_cell.angle_alpha   90.00
_cell.angle_beta   90.00
_cell.angle_gamma   90.00
#
_symmetry.space_group_name_H-M   'P 1'
#
loop_
_entity.id
_entity.type
_entity.pdbx_description
1 polymer ?
#
loop_
_entity_poly.entity_id
_entity_poly.type
_entity_poly.pdbx_seq_one_letter_code
_entity_poly.pdbx_strand_id
1 'polypeptide(L)'
;MASLCSNLHTPLSFLLLPRQQKVPSCFFVNSKVNFNPRKVTTTRMITCKKASSRGPDSDRVVKNKFEKTVAKQGDKKFVHEGLITESLPNGMFRVLLDNKDLILGYLSGKIRKNFVRVLPGDRVRVELSPYDSTKGRIVYRLRNKDPSG
;
A
#
# COMPACT_ATOMS: atom_id res chain seq x y z
N MET A 1 0.95 -72.40 -5.87
CA MET A 1 -0.05 -71.61 -5.12
C MET A 1 0.32 -71.62 -3.64
N ALA A 2 0.29 -70.43 -3.04
CA ALA A 2 0.24 -70.13 -1.61
C ALA A 2 1.50 -70.30 -0.73
N SER A 3 1.61 -69.33 0.19
CA SER A 3 2.26 -69.39 1.50
C SER A 3 3.75 -69.07 1.60
N LEU A 4 4.06 -67.78 1.70
CA LEU A 4 5.12 -67.27 2.57
C LEU A 4 4.56 -66.11 3.40
N CYS A 5 4.41 -66.30 4.70
CA CYS A 5 4.28 -65.24 5.71
C CYS A 5 4.63 -65.83 7.07
N SER A 6 5.88 -65.68 7.49
CA SER A 6 6.32 -65.92 8.86
C SER A 6 6.88 -64.64 9.44
N ASN A 7 6.12 -64.07 10.37
CA ASN A 7 6.53 -63.48 11.64
C ASN A 7 7.95 -62.88 11.75
N LEU A 8 8.05 -61.60 12.08
CA LEU A 8 8.68 -61.18 13.35
C LEU A 8 8.24 -59.77 13.75
N HIS A 9 8.13 -59.59 15.06
CA HIS A 9 7.48 -58.53 15.81
C HIS A 9 8.55 -57.65 16.49
N THR A 10 8.22 -56.37 16.70
CA THR A 10 8.78 -55.38 17.66
C THR A 10 10.17 -54.75 17.42
N PRO A 11 10.53 -53.64 18.12
CA PRO A 11 9.72 -52.48 18.55
C PRO A 11 10.43 -51.10 18.42
N LEU A 12 9.62 -50.04 18.63
CA LEU A 12 9.92 -48.79 19.36
C LEU A 12 11.13 -47.89 19.00
N SER A 13 10.81 -46.60 19.10
CA SER A 13 11.67 -45.46 19.46
C SER A 13 12.52 -44.86 18.34
N PHE A 14 12.02 -43.77 17.74
CA PHE A 14 12.89 -42.65 17.40
C PHE A 14 12.13 -41.33 17.58
N LEU A 15 12.33 -40.78 18.77
CA LEU A 15 12.53 -39.37 19.09
C LEU A 15 11.50 -38.34 18.57
N LEU A 16 10.57 -38.07 19.48
CA LEU A 16 10.02 -36.75 19.79
C LEU A 16 11.06 -35.63 19.55
N LEU A 17 10.76 -34.70 18.65
CA LEU A 17 11.36 -33.36 18.69
C LEU A 17 10.50 -32.42 19.57
N PRO A 18 11.15 -31.56 20.37
CA PRO A 18 10.49 -30.83 21.44
C PRO A 18 9.93 -29.47 21.01
N ARG A 19 9.02 -29.00 21.87
CA ARG A 19 8.81 -27.60 22.27
C ARG A 19 8.09 -26.65 21.30
N GLN A 20 6.78 -26.62 21.48
CA GLN A 20 6.02 -25.43 21.89
C GLN A 20 6.86 -24.18 22.18
N GLN A 21 6.66 -23.11 21.41
CA GLN A 21 6.68 -21.75 21.93
C GLN A 21 5.44 -20.99 21.47
N LYS A 22 4.53 -20.88 22.43
CA LYS A 22 3.44 -19.91 22.54
C LYS A 22 3.99 -18.52 22.25
N VAL A 23 3.57 -17.88 21.16
CA VAL A 23 3.78 -16.43 20.99
C VAL A 23 2.68 -15.68 21.72
N PRO A 24 2.98 -14.97 22.83
CA PRO A 24 2.02 -14.05 23.42
C PRO A 24 1.85 -12.84 22.50
N SER A 25 0.59 -12.51 22.22
CA SER A 25 0.08 -11.18 21.91
C SER A 25 1.16 -10.08 21.79
N CYS A 26 1.51 -9.69 20.56
CA CYS A 26 2.14 -8.40 20.35
C CYS A 26 1.09 -7.33 20.67
N PHE A 27 1.26 -6.79 21.87
CA PHE A 27 0.64 -5.58 22.37
C PHE A 27 0.75 -4.46 21.34
N PHE A 28 -0.37 -3.76 21.19
CA PHE A 28 -0.45 -2.42 20.67
C PHE A 28 0.44 -1.50 21.52
N VAL A 29 1.52 -0.95 20.95
CA VAL A 29 2.22 0.20 21.56
C VAL A 29 2.41 1.26 20.49
N ASN A 30 1.76 2.38 20.76
CA ASN A 30 1.78 3.65 20.06
C ASN A 30 3.12 3.93 19.35
N SER A 31 3.04 4.19 18.05
CA SER A 31 4.06 4.94 17.34
C SER A 31 4.20 6.30 18.01
N LYS A 32 5.32 6.48 18.73
CA LYS A 32 5.77 7.78 19.23
C LYS A 32 6.00 8.66 18.00
N VAL A 33 5.05 9.55 17.75
CA VAL A 33 5.22 10.70 16.86
C VAL A 33 6.36 11.52 17.44
N ASN A 34 7.50 11.57 16.75
CA ASN A 34 8.58 12.48 17.08
C ASN A 34 8.16 13.89 16.66
N PHE A 35 7.38 14.53 17.52
CA PHE A 35 7.05 15.94 17.43
C PHE A 35 8.17 16.69 18.13
N ASN A 36 9.03 17.35 17.36
CA ASN A 36 10.14 18.15 17.87
C ASN A 36 9.62 19.56 18.22
N PRO A 37 9.41 19.93 19.50
CA PRO A 37 8.89 21.23 19.88
C PRO A 37 10.06 22.10 20.34
N ARG A 38 10.91 22.53 19.40
CA ARG A 38 11.89 23.59 19.64
C ARG A 38 11.40 24.90 19.05
N LYS A 39 10.62 25.63 19.85
CA LYS A 39 10.64 27.09 20.00
C LYS A 39 9.65 27.47 21.10
N VAL A 40 10.11 27.27 22.33
CA VAL A 40 9.53 27.91 23.51
C VAL A 40 10.00 29.36 23.44
N THR A 41 9.18 30.25 22.89
CA THR A 41 9.37 31.69 23.08
C THR A 41 8.44 32.10 24.21
N THR A 42 8.93 31.95 25.44
CA THR A 42 8.31 32.51 26.64
C THR A 42 8.47 34.02 26.57
N THR A 43 7.55 34.70 25.88
CA THR A 43 7.44 36.15 26.01
C THR A 43 6.53 36.44 27.20
N ARG A 44 7.12 37.08 28.21
CA ARG A 44 6.50 37.56 29.43
C ARG A 44 5.15 38.23 29.13
N MET A 45 4.09 37.74 29.75
CA MET A 45 2.79 38.44 29.81
C MET A 45 2.95 39.68 30.71
N ILE A 46 3.03 40.86 30.10
CA ILE A 46 2.75 42.12 30.80
C ILE A 46 1.23 42.27 30.77
N THR A 47 0.60 42.30 31.94
CA THR A 47 -0.83 42.56 32.10
C THR A 47 -1.13 44.02 31.73
N CYS A 48 -2.20 44.26 30.97
CA CYS A 48 -2.82 45.59 30.88
C CYS A 48 -4.34 45.45 30.82
N LYS A 49 -5.00 45.91 31.89
CA LYS A 49 -6.43 46.22 31.92
C LYS A 49 -6.68 47.47 31.05
N LYS A 50 -7.57 47.39 30.06
CA LYS A 50 -8.43 48.54 29.72
C LYS A 50 -9.69 48.08 28.99
N ALA A 51 -10.81 48.60 29.47
CA ALA A 51 -12.15 48.48 28.90
C ALA A 51 -12.33 49.43 27.70
N SER A 52 -13.50 49.32 27.03
CA SER A 52 -13.99 50.08 25.87
C SER A 52 -13.31 49.69 24.55
N SER A 53 -13.98 49.58 23.40
CA SER A 53 -15.33 49.91 22.96
C SER A 53 -15.49 49.34 21.54
N ARG A 54 -16.72 49.00 21.16
CA ARG A 54 -17.29 48.95 19.80
C ARG A 54 -16.30 48.93 18.60
N GLY A 55 -16.35 47.85 17.82
CA GLY A 55 -15.90 47.83 16.43
C GLY A 55 -16.26 46.51 15.74
N PRO A 56 -16.55 46.51 14.42
CA PRO A 56 -17.28 45.45 13.74
C PRO A 56 -16.38 44.51 12.91
N ASP A 57 -17.03 43.62 12.16
CA ASP A 57 -16.55 42.97 10.93
C ASP A 57 -15.80 41.62 11.03
N SER A 58 -16.57 40.58 10.67
CA SER A 58 -16.18 39.49 9.77
C SER A 58 -14.86 38.77 10.01
N ASP A 59 -14.79 37.95 11.06
CA ASP A 59 -13.94 36.75 11.01
C ASP A 59 -14.68 35.63 10.27
N ARG A 60 -14.96 35.86 8.98
CA ARG A 60 -14.92 34.75 8.03
C ARG A 60 -13.48 34.27 8.08
N VAL A 61 -13.21 33.25 8.90
CA VAL A 61 -12.01 32.45 8.76
C VAL A 61 -12.13 31.76 7.41
N VAL A 62 -11.71 32.49 6.37
CA VAL A 62 -11.40 31.92 5.07
C VAL A 62 -10.27 30.97 5.38
N LYS A 63 -10.61 29.67 5.51
CA LYS A 63 -9.64 28.60 5.46
C LYS A 63 -9.03 28.70 4.07
N ASN A 64 -7.97 29.49 3.95
CA ASN A 64 -7.13 29.54 2.79
C ASN A 64 -6.53 28.13 2.67
N LYS A 65 -7.24 27.30 1.91
CA LYS A 65 -6.75 26.07 1.33
C LYS A 65 -5.59 26.51 0.45
N PHE A 66 -4.40 26.55 1.05
CA PHE A 66 -3.16 26.85 0.35
C PHE A 66 -2.88 25.65 -0.56
N GLU A 67 -3.59 25.63 -1.68
CA GLU A 67 -3.49 24.61 -2.71
C GLU A 67 -2.16 24.86 -3.42
N LYS A 68 -1.11 24.22 -2.89
CA LYS A 68 0.25 24.33 -3.37
C LYS A 68 0.33 23.63 -4.74
N THR A 69 -0.02 24.33 -5.81
CA THR A 69 0.26 23.93 -7.18
C THR A 69 1.75 24.09 -7.46
N VAL A 70 2.54 23.12 -6.98
CA VAL A 70 3.92 22.96 -7.44
C VAL A 70 3.84 22.33 -8.83
N ALA A 71 4.10 23.12 -9.86
CA ALA A 71 4.27 22.65 -11.23
C ALA A 71 5.50 21.72 -11.26
N LYS A 72 5.27 20.41 -11.18
CA LYS A 72 6.33 19.41 -11.33
C LYS A 72 6.74 19.33 -12.80
N GLN A 73 8.01 19.64 -13.10
CA GLN A 73 8.62 19.29 -14.38
C GLN A 73 8.35 17.81 -14.71
N GLY A 74 7.88 17.56 -15.93
CA GLY A 74 7.23 16.32 -16.34
C GLY A 74 8.13 15.09 -16.28
N ASP A 75 7.76 14.16 -15.40
CA ASP A 75 8.31 12.81 -15.37
C ASP A 75 7.94 12.10 -16.69
N LYS A 76 8.95 11.68 -17.48
CA LYS A 76 8.75 10.84 -18.67
C LYS A 76 8.17 9.50 -18.21
N LYS A 77 6.90 9.25 -18.55
CA LYS A 77 6.19 8.01 -18.19
C LYS A 77 6.15 7.05 -19.36
N PHE A 78 6.71 5.87 -19.16
CA PHE A 78 6.58 4.74 -20.09
C PHE A 78 5.31 3.96 -19.73
N VAL A 79 4.39 3.83 -20.67
CA VAL A 79 3.11 3.14 -20.48
C VAL A 79 3.09 1.90 -21.36
N HIS A 80 2.84 0.75 -20.75
CA HIS A 80 2.68 -0.52 -21.43
C HIS A 80 1.37 -1.19 -21.03
N GLU A 81 0.90 -2.09 -21.88
CA GLU A 81 -0.25 -2.95 -21.61
C GLU A 81 0.22 -4.36 -21.27
N GLY A 82 -0.59 -5.06 -20.50
CA GLY A 82 -0.29 -6.41 -20.07
C GLY A 82 -1.46 -7.12 -19.40
N LEU A 83 -1.26 -8.40 -19.14
CA LEU A 83 -2.20 -9.29 -18.48
C LEU A 83 -1.70 -9.65 -17.08
N ILE A 84 -2.60 -9.71 -16.12
CA ILE A 84 -2.23 -10.15 -14.77
C ILE A 84 -2.23 -11.68 -14.73
N THR A 85 -1.10 -12.26 -14.34
CA THR A 85 -0.95 -13.72 -14.24
C THR A 85 -1.35 -14.20 -12.84
N GLU A 86 -0.78 -13.59 -11.80
CA GLU A 86 -0.92 -14.07 -10.42
C GLU A 86 -1.08 -12.90 -9.45
N SER A 87 -1.85 -13.12 -8.38
CA SER A 87 -1.97 -12.19 -7.25
C SER A 87 -1.12 -12.67 -6.08
N LEU A 88 -0.25 -11.81 -5.57
CA LEU A 88 0.58 -12.08 -4.40
C LEU A 88 -0.11 -11.55 -3.12
N PRO A 89 0.08 -12.21 -1.96
CA PRO A 89 -0.56 -11.82 -0.70
C PRO A 89 -0.17 -10.42 -0.21
N ASN A 90 0.95 -9.88 -0.70
CA ASN A 90 1.45 -8.54 -0.34
C ASN A 90 0.69 -7.39 -1.04
N GLY A 91 -0.42 -7.69 -1.73
CA GLY A 91 -1.14 -6.71 -2.54
C GLY A 91 -0.37 -6.28 -3.80
N MET A 92 0.56 -7.14 -4.23
CA MET A 92 1.30 -7.03 -5.48
C MET A 92 0.77 -8.03 -6.50
N PHE A 93 0.98 -7.76 -7.77
CA PHE A 93 0.52 -8.60 -8.87
C PHE A 93 1.68 -8.91 -9.80
N ARG A 94 1.74 -10.14 -10.29
CA ARG A 94 2.60 -10.50 -11.42
C ARG A 94 1.88 -10.15 -12.70
N VAL A 95 2.48 -9.29 -13.51
CA VAL A 95 1.92 -8.86 -14.78
C VAL A 95 2.84 -9.33 -15.90
N LEU A 96 2.27 -10.00 -16.88
CA LEU A 96 2.92 -10.31 -18.14
C LEU A 96 2.65 -9.16 -19.10
N LEU A 97 3.70 -8.44 -19.47
CA LEU A 97 3.61 -7.41 -20.51
C LEU A 97 3.49 -8.05 -21.88
N ASP A 98 2.97 -7.30 -22.85
CA ASP A 98 2.94 -7.72 -24.26
C ASP A 98 4.36 -7.93 -24.83
N ASN A 99 5.36 -7.31 -24.20
CA ASN A 99 6.78 -7.50 -24.47
C ASN A 99 7.32 -8.87 -23.99
N LYS A 100 6.47 -9.71 -23.37
CA LYS A 100 6.80 -11.02 -22.76
C LYS A 100 7.60 -10.95 -21.46
N ASP A 101 7.78 -9.76 -20.90
CA ASP A 101 8.42 -9.56 -19.61
C ASP A 101 7.44 -9.78 -18.46
N LEU A 102 7.89 -10.50 -17.43
CA LEU A 102 7.17 -10.66 -16.16
C LEU A 102 7.63 -9.59 -15.17
N ILE A 103 6.70 -8.74 -14.76
CA ILE A 103 6.96 -7.64 -13.84
C ILE A 103 6.18 -7.77 -12.54
N LEU A 104 6.65 -7.07 -11.52
CA LEU A 104 5.92 -6.88 -10.26
C LEU A 104 5.19 -5.52 -10.29
N GLY A 105 3.87 -5.59 -10.31
CA GLY A 105 2.97 -4.43 -10.32
C GLY A 105 2.35 -4.16 -8.96
N TYR A 106 2.37 -2.90 -8.53
CA TYR A 106 1.55 -2.43 -7.40
C TYR A 106 0.42 -1.53 -7.87
N LEU A 107 -0.66 -1.48 -7.10
CA LEU A 107 -1.83 -0.68 -7.45
C LEU A 107 -1.55 0.82 -7.28
N SER A 108 -1.95 1.62 -8.25
CA SER A 108 -1.96 3.06 -8.08
C SER A 108 -2.97 3.51 -7.02
N GLY A 109 -2.73 4.67 -6.41
CA GLY A 109 -3.68 5.28 -5.48
C GLY A 109 -5.05 5.55 -6.12
N LYS A 110 -5.11 5.75 -7.44
CA LYS A 110 -6.37 5.91 -8.18
C LYS A 110 -7.23 4.65 -8.09
N ILE A 111 -6.63 3.47 -8.34
CA ILE A 111 -7.32 2.18 -8.21
C ILE A 111 -7.88 1.99 -6.80
N ARG A 112 -7.07 2.30 -5.77
CA ARG A 112 -7.48 2.18 -4.36
C ARG A 112 -8.66 3.06 -4.01
N LYS A 113 -8.69 4.31 -4.51
CA LYS A 113 -9.80 5.25 -4.28
C LYS A 113 -11.08 4.84 -5.01
N ASN A 114 -10.94 4.27 -6.21
CA ASN A 114 -12.07 3.86 -7.05
C ASN A 114 -12.60 2.46 -6.73
N PHE A 115 -12.05 1.79 -5.69
CA PHE A 115 -12.40 0.44 -5.27
C PHE A 115 -12.42 -0.60 -6.42
N VAL A 116 -11.57 -0.40 -7.43
CA VAL A 116 -11.48 -1.32 -8.57
C VAL A 116 -10.76 -2.58 -8.11
N ARG A 117 -11.47 -3.71 -8.14
CA ARG A 117 -10.92 -5.03 -7.88
C ARG A 117 -10.21 -5.53 -9.13
N VAL A 118 -8.98 -5.98 -8.92
CA VAL A 118 -8.08 -6.49 -9.95
C VAL A 118 -7.93 -7.99 -9.72
N LEU A 119 -8.30 -8.78 -10.72
CA LEU A 119 -8.25 -10.24 -10.66
C LEU A 119 -7.18 -10.77 -11.64
N PRO A 120 -6.63 -11.97 -11.42
CA PRO A 120 -5.81 -12.62 -12.43
C PRO A 120 -6.64 -12.85 -13.71
N GLY A 121 -6.01 -12.63 -14.86
CA GLY A 121 -6.66 -12.65 -16.18
C GLY A 121 -7.14 -11.29 -16.69
N ASP A 122 -7.16 -10.25 -15.84
CA ASP A 122 -7.54 -8.91 -16.29
C ASP A 122 -6.43 -8.26 -17.14
N ARG A 123 -6.84 -7.54 -18.21
CA ARG A 123 -5.97 -6.64 -18.97
C ARG A 123 -5.83 -5.30 -18.26
N VAL A 124 -4.59 -4.85 -18.09
CA VAL A 124 -4.26 -3.62 -17.36
C VAL A 124 -3.23 -2.78 -18.09
N ARG A 125 -3.31 -1.46 -17.85
CA ARG A 125 -2.28 -0.49 -18.22
C ARG A 125 -1.33 -0.28 -17.06
N VAL A 126 -0.04 -0.45 -17.35
CA VAL A 126 1.05 -0.31 -16.39
C VAL A 126 1.96 0.85 -16.79
N GLU A 127 2.20 1.75 -15.85
CA GLU A 127 3.28 2.73 -15.95
C GLU A 127 4.57 2.12 -15.40
N LEU A 128 5.60 2.01 -16.23
CA LEU A 128 6.93 1.58 -15.81
C LEU A 128 7.74 2.79 -15.32
N SER A 129 8.62 2.52 -14.35
CA SER A 129 9.65 3.48 -13.96
C SER A 129 10.70 3.58 -15.08
N PRO A 130 11.24 4.77 -15.38
CA PRO A 130 12.31 4.91 -16.37
C PRO A 130 13.61 4.21 -15.96
N TYR A 131 13.76 3.88 -14.68
CA TYR A 131 14.95 3.24 -14.14
C TYR A 131 14.83 1.71 -14.12
N ASP A 132 13.63 1.20 -13.83
CA ASP A 132 13.39 -0.23 -13.61
C ASP A 132 12.19 -0.71 -14.44
N SER A 133 12.47 -1.51 -15.48
CA SER A 133 11.43 -2.17 -16.28
C SER A 133 10.78 -3.36 -15.57
N THR A 134 11.36 -3.86 -14.47
CA THR A 134 10.87 -5.01 -13.72
C THR A 134 9.76 -4.66 -12.72
N LYS A 135 9.59 -3.36 -12.42
CA LYS A 135 8.60 -2.87 -11.46
C LYS A 135 7.68 -1.87 -12.15
N GLY A 136 6.38 -2.03 -11.92
CA GLY A 136 5.37 -1.21 -12.56
C GLY A 136 4.30 -0.71 -11.60
N ARG A 137 3.64 0.37 -12.00
CA ARG A 137 2.46 0.90 -11.34
C ARG A 137 1.22 0.63 -12.20
N ILE A 138 0.26 -0.10 -11.66
CA ILE A 138 -0.99 -0.41 -12.35
C ILE A 138 -1.92 0.80 -12.25
N VAL A 139 -2.19 1.43 -13.39
CA VAL A 139 -2.97 2.68 -13.46
C VAL A 139 -4.45 2.40 -13.68
N TYR A 140 -4.76 1.54 -14.64
CA TYR A 140 -6.13 1.33 -15.10
C TYR A 140 -6.35 -0.12 -15.57
N ARG A 141 -7.59 -0.59 -15.40
CA ARG A 141 -8.05 -1.88 -15.93
C ARG A 141 -8.86 -1.64 -17.20
N LEU A 142 -8.43 -2.24 -18.30
CA LEU A 142 -9.10 -2.09 -19.59
C LEU A 142 -10.45 -2.83 -19.53
N ARG A 143 -11.54 -2.09 -19.70
CA ARG A 143 -12.86 -2.67 -20.00
C ARG A 143 -13.06 -2.47 -21.49
N ASN A 144 -13.10 -3.55 -22.25
CA ASN A 144 -13.57 -3.47 -23.61
C ASN A 144 -15.04 -3.07 -23.52
N LYS A 145 -15.33 -1.82 -23.89
CA LYS A 145 -16.69 -1.38 -24.09
C LYS A 145 -17.06 -1.97 -25.45
N ASP A 146 -17.91 -2.98 -25.47
CA ASP A 146 -18.46 -3.45 -26.73
C ASP A 146 -19.09 -2.23 -27.43
N PRO A 147 -18.74 -1.95 -28.70
CA PRO A 147 -19.16 -0.72 -29.38
C PRO A 147 -20.66 -0.67 -29.68
N SER A 148 -21.43 -1.68 -29.28
CA SER A 148 -22.87 -1.81 -29.47
C SER A 148 -23.67 -1.29 -28.27
N GLY A 149 -23.48 -0.02 -27.93
CA GLY A 149 -24.36 0.73 -27.02
C GLY A 149 -25.09 1.81 -27.78
#